data_AF-A0A3Q0IZB1-F1
#
_entry.id   AF-A0A3Q0IZB1-F1
#
_cell.length_a   1.000
_cell.length_b   1.000
_cell.length_c   1.000
_cell.angle_alpha   90.00
_cell.angle_beta   90.00
_cell.angle_gamma   90.00
#
_symmetry.space_group_name_H-M   'P 1'
#
loop_
_entity.id
_entity.type
_entity.pdbx_description
1 polymer ?
#
loop_
_entity_poly.entity_id
_entity_poly.type
_entity_poly.pdbx_seq_one_letter_code
_entity_poly.pdbx_strand_id
1 'polypeptide(L)'
;MHYLGQSLRLRYNGFLKEEYYYGNIKFYSPDIDRCLMSAQLISQGLYPPSGVNIWNDNVGKFFQPIPIKSFDSSQDLIFNDGKSCPPYEKELNKVLSREMADINAKYKDIYEYVAYHTGRNITTLREVNEVYQTLRIEFENGRQMPEWTKQVFPSKLKALAGLYNQVIFYNDKMKRIKAGHLMFSAIDYCHISSTS
;
A
#
# COMPACT_ATOMS: atom_id res chain seq x y z
N MET A 1 2.14 1.80 -13.18
CA MET A 1 1.65 0.43 -12.91
C MET A 1 1.41 -0.41 -14.17
N HIS A 2 1.26 0.18 -15.37
CA HIS A 2 1.11 -0.59 -16.62
C HIS A 2 2.28 -1.54 -16.92
N TYR A 3 3.53 -1.07 -16.78
CA TYR A 3 4.73 -1.91 -16.95
C TYR A 3 4.77 -3.10 -15.99
N LEU A 4 4.20 -2.97 -14.78
CA LEU A 4 4.07 -4.11 -13.87
C LEU A 4 3.11 -5.15 -14.44
N GLY A 5 1.97 -4.74 -14.99
CA GLY A 5 1.04 -5.62 -15.71
C GLY A 5 1.73 -6.39 -16.84
N GLN A 6 2.49 -5.69 -17.68
CA GLN A 6 3.26 -6.31 -18.76
C GLN A 6 4.30 -7.30 -18.23
N SER A 7 4.98 -6.96 -17.14
CA SER A 7 5.96 -7.85 -16.50
C SER A 7 5.29 -9.11 -15.95
N LEU A 8 4.10 -8.99 -15.36
CA LEU A 8 3.31 -10.12 -14.90
C LEU A 8 2.84 -10.98 -16.07
N ARG A 9 2.45 -10.39 -17.21
CA ARG A 9 2.08 -11.11 -18.42
C ARG A 9 3.21 -12.00 -18.92
N LEU A 10 4.44 -11.46 -18.96
CA LEU A 10 5.62 -12.22 -19.34
C LEU A 10 5.92 -13.35 -18.35
N ARG A 11 5.85 -13.05 -17.05
CA ARG A 11 6.15 -14.01 -15.98
C ARG A 11 5.17 -15.19 -15.96
N TYR A 12 3.89 -14.93 -16.17
CA TYR A 12 2.83 -15.95 -16.13
C TYR A 12 2.38 -16.38 -17.51
N ASN A 13 3.22 -16.17 -18.54
CA ASN A 13 2.95 -16.68 -19.87
C ASN A 13 2.86 -18.22 -19.84
N GLY A 14 1.90 -18.78 -20.58
CA GLY A 14 1.59 -20.22 -20.56
C GLY A 14 0.73 -20.68 -19.37
N PHE A 15 0.73 -19.95 -18.25
CA PHE A 15 -0.24 -20.17 -17.17
C PHE A 15 -1.53 -19.38 -17.39
N LEU A 16 -1.40 -18.09 -17.71
CA LEU A 16 -2.54 -17.24 -18.07
C LEU A 16 -2.84 -17.37 -19.56
N LYS A 17 -4.11 -17.61 -19.90
CA LYS A 17 -4.60 -17.53 -21.28
C LYS A 17 -4.27 -16.17 -21.90
N GLU A 18 -4.10 -16.13 -23.22
CA GLU A 18 -3.76 -14.90 -23.93
C GLU A 18 -4.88 -13.87 -23.93
N GLU A 19 -6.08 -14.31 -24.26
CA GLU A 19 -7.28 -13.49 -24.15
C GLU A 19 -7.79 -13.49 -22.70
N TYR A 20 -8.30 -12.33 -22.28
CA TYR A 20 -9.04 -12.23 -21.03
C TYR A 20 -10.39 -12.95 -21.16
N TYR A 21 -10.72 -13.74 -20.15
CA TYR A 21 -12.05 -14.33 -19.98
C TYR A 21 -12.50 -14.11 -18.54
N TYR A 22 -13.77 -13.73 -18.38
CA TYR A 22 -14.36 -13.57 -17.06
C TYR A 22 -14.26 -14.90 -16.27
N GLY A 23 -13.79 -14.82 -15.04
CA GLY A 23 -13.64 -15.97 -14.15
C GLY A 23 -12.23 -16.56 -14.08
N ASN A 24 -11.41 -16.42 -15.12
CA ASN A 24 -10.03 -16.95 -15.12
C ASN A 24 -9.10 -16.15 -14.20
N ILE A 25 -9.38 -14.86 -14.03
CA ILE A 25 -8.68 -13.97 -13.11
C ILE A 25 -9.69 -13.05 -12.45
N LYS A 26 -9.44 -12.70 -11.19
CA LYS A 26 -10.22 -11.73 -10.44
C LYS A 26 -9.28 -10.66 -9.92
N PHE A 27 -9.61 -9.40 -10.18
CA PHE A 27 -8.88 -8.26 -9.66
C PHE A 27 -9.66 -7.67 -8.49
N TYR A 28 -8.97 -7.48 -7.37
CA TYR A 28 -9.50 -6.84 -6.18
C TYR A 28 -8.62 -5.65 -5.81
N SER A 29 -9.24 -4.56 -5.36
CA SER A 29 -8.56 -3.34 -4.91
C SER A 29 -9.34 -2.73 -3.75
N PRO A 30 -8.69 -2.02 -2.81
CA PRO A 30 -9.41 -1.11 -1.90
C PRO A 30 -10.12 0.00 -2.68
N ASP A 31 -11.18 0.54 -2.08
CA ASP A 31 -11.99 1.64 -2.62
C ASP A 31 -11.31 2.99 -2.44
N ILE A 32 -10.19 3.15 -3.12
CA ILE A 32 -9.40 4.38 -3.13
C ILE A 32 -8.89 4.60 -4.55
N ASP A 33 -9.14 5.79 -5.11
CA ASP A 33 -8.86 6.15 -6.51
C ASP A 33 -7.46 5.70 -6.99
N ARG A 34 -6.41 6.04 -6.24
CA ARG A 34 -5.02 5.67 -6.63
C ARG A 34 -4.83 4.16 -6.77
N CYS A 35 -5.55 3.36 -5.99
CA CYS A 35 -5.46 1.90 -5.99
C CYS A 35 -6.28 1.33 -7.14
N LEU A 36 -7.50 1.82 -7.35
CA LEU A 36 -8.36 1.44 -8.47
C LEU A 36 -7.71 1.76 -9.81
N MET A 37 -7.19 2.98 -9.98
CA MET A 37 -6.44 3.39 -11.17
C MET A 37 -5.20 2.52 -11.39
N SER A 38 -4.48 2.19 -10.30
CA SER A 38 -3.33 1.28 -10.37
C SER A 38 -3.72 -0.12 -10.82
N ALA A 39 -4.81 -0.68 -10.27
CA ALA A 39 -5.32 -1.98 -10.64
C ALA A 39 -5.81 -2.03 -12.09
N GLN A 40 -6.46 -0.97 -12.58
CA GLN A 40 -6.81 -0.82 -14.00
C GLN A 40 -5.57 -0.80 -14.89
N LEU A 41 -4.53 -0.02 -14.53
CA LEU A 41 -3.28 -0.01 -15.31
C LEU A 41 -2.60 -1.38 -15.33
N ILE A 42 -2.58 -2.10 -14.20
CA ILE A 42 -2.04 -3.47 -14.14
C ILE A 42 -2.87 -4.39 -15.05
N SER A 43 -4.21 -4.33 -14.97
CA SER A 43 -5.07 -5.23 -15.76
C SER A 43 -4.93 -5.00 -17.26
N GLN A 44 -4.82 -3.74 -17.71
CA GLN A 44 -4.57 -3.43 -19.13
C GLN A 44 -3.17 -3.89 -19.59
N GLY A 45 -2.15 -3.74 -18.75
CA GLY A 45 -0.81 -4.25 -19.07
C GLY A 45 -0.73 -5.78 -19.07
N LEU A 46 -1.54 -6.43 -18.24
CA LEU A 46 -1.62 -7.88 -18.13
C LEU A 46 -2.42 -8.51 -19.28
N TYR A 47 -3.48 -7.84 -19.72
CA TYR A 47 -4.37 -8.29 -20.80
C TYR A 47 -4.59 -7.16 -21.82
N PRO A 48 -3.64 -6.94 -22.73
CA PRO A 48 -3.92 -6.11 -23.91
C PRO A 48 -5.04 -6.76 -24.75
N PRO A 49 -5.92 -5.96 -25.40
CA PRO A 49 -6.97 -6.50 -26.26
C PRO A 49 -6.40 -7.40 -27.37
N SER A 50 -7.01 -8.55 -27.56
CA SER A 50 -6.63 -9.53 -28.58
C SER A 50 -7.84 -10.35 -28.99
N GLY A 51 -7.82 -10.83 -30.25
CA GLY A 51 -8.85 -11.67 -30.84
C GLY A 51 -10.27 -11.15 -30.58
N VAL A 52 -11.09 -11.96 -29.93
CA VAL A 52 -12.52 -11.65 -29.70
C VAL A 52 -12.75 -10.47 -28.73
N ASN A 53 -11.74 -10.08 -27.96
CA ASN A 53 -11.84 -8.96 -27.02
C ASN A 53 -11.62 -7.59 -27.67
N ILE A 54 -11.26 -7.54 -28.95
CA ILE A 54 -11.23 -6.30 -29.73
C ILE A 54 -12.68 -5.99 -30.15
N TRP A 55 -13.35 -5.16 -29.37
CA TRP A 55 -14.78 -4.85 -29.56
C TRP A 55 -15.06 -3.75 -30.60
N ASN A 56 -14.03 -3.03 -31.06
CA ASN A 56 -14.06 -2.14 -32.23
C ASN A 56 -12.64 -1.76 -32.70
N ASP A 57 -12.54 -1.24 -33.93
CA ASP A 57 -11.27 -0.87 -34.59
C ASP A 57 -10.66 0.46 -34.13
N ASN A 58 -11.37 1.23 -33.30
CA ASN A 58 -10.94 2.53 -32.81
C ASN A 58 -10.29 2.40 -31.43
N VAL A 59 -11.10 2.40 -30.37
CA VAL A 59 -10.65 2.29 -28.97
C VAL A 59 -10.44 0.82 -28.58
N GLY A 60 -11.23 -0.09 -29.14
CA GLY A 60 -11.24 -1.50 -28.75
C GLY A 60 -9.95 -2.25 -29.05
N LYS A 61 -9.16 -1.80 -30.03
CA LYS A 61 -7.82 -2.32 -30.30
C LYS A 61 -6.77 -1.96 -29.24
N PHE A 62 -7.05 -0.99 -28.38
CA PHE A 62 -6.12 -0.51 -27.35
C PHE A 62 -6.64 -0.69 -25.92
N PHE A 63 -7.96 -0.84 -25.75
CA PHE A 63 -8.59 -0.97 -24.45
C PHE A 63 -9.70 -2.01 -24.44
N GLN A 64 -9.71 -2.84 -23.39
CA GLN A 64 -10.83 -3.72 -23.06
C GLN A 64 -11.25 -3.48 -21.61
N PRO A 65 -12.56 -3.44 -21.32
CA PRO A 65 -13.03 -3.31 -19.95
C PRO A 65 -12.73 -4.59 -19.16
N ILE A 66 -11.98 -4.45 -18.07
CA ILE A 66 -11.71 -5.56 -17.13
C ILE A 66 -12.24 -5.13 -15.76
N PRO A 67 -13.18 -5.88 -15.15
CA PRO A 67 -13.77 -5.53 -13.88
C PRO A 67 -12.74 -5.60 -12.75
N ILE A 68 -12.64 -4.51 -11.99
CA ILE A 68 -11.93 -4.44 -10.72
C ILE A 68 -12.96 -4.44 -9.61
N LYS A 69 -12.93 -5.45 -8.74
CA LYS A 69 -13.82 -5.52 -7.59
C LYS A 69 -13.25 -4.70 -6.45
N SER A 70 -14.12 -3.92 -5.82
CA SER A 70 -13.81 -3.14 -4.64
C SER A 70 -14.77 -3.51 -3.51
N PHE A 71 -14.37 -3.22 -2.28
CA PHE A 71 -15.21 -3.37 -1.10
C PHE A 71 -15.53 -1.98 -0.56
N ASP A 72 -16.75 -1.77 -0.10
CA ASP A 72 -17.06 -0.58 0.67
C ASP A 72 -16.06 -0.48 1.83
N SER A 73 -15.42 0.69 1.97
CA SER A 73 -14.40 0.94 2.99
C SER A 73 -14.84 0.52 4.41
N SER A 74 -16.13 0.63 4.73
CA SER A 74 -16.70 0.22 6.03
C SER A 74 -16.72 -1.29 6.23
N GLN A 75 -16.76 -2.06 5.14
CA GLN A 75 -16.83 -3.53 5.12
C GLN A 75 -15.50 -4.19 4.74
N ASP A 76 -14.55 -3.42 4.21
CA ASP A 76 -13.25 -3.91 3.82
C ASP A 76 -12.42 -4.34 5.05
N LEU A 77 -12.33 -5.65 5.26
CA LEU A 77 -11.48 -6.26 6.29
C LEU A 77 -10.14 -6.74 5.72
N ILE A 78 -9.93 -6.61 4.41
CA ILE A 78 -8.79 -7.18 3.69
C ILE A 78 -7.73 -6.12 3.43
N PHE A 79 -8.13 -4.93 2.97
CA PHE A 79 -7.23 -3.87 2.57
C PHE A 79 -7.33 -2.60 3.43
N ASN A 80 -8.41 -2.40 4.19
CA ASN A 80 -8.58 -1.21 5.01
C ASN A 80 -7.82 -1.28 6.34
N ASP A 81 -6.55 -0.86 6.29
CA ASP A 81 -5.67 -0.75 7.46
C ASP A 81 -6.07 0.38 8.44
N GLY A 82 -6.96 1.28 8.03
CA GLY A 82 -7.41 2.44 8.81
C GLY A 82 -8.72 2.22 9.58
N LYS A 83 -9.37 1.06 9.42
CA LYS A 83 -10.62 0.74 10.12
C LYS A 83 -10.37 0.65 11.62
N SER A 84 -11.18 1.35 12.41
CA SER A 84 -11.07 1.29 13.87
C SER A 84 -11.17 -0.17 14.34
N CYS A 85 -10.22 -0.55 15.18
CA CYS A 85 -10.07 -1.90 15.68
C CYS A 85 -9.62 -1.81 17.14
N PRO A 86 -10.56 -1.74 18.10
CA PRO A 86 -10.22 -1.56 19.52
C PRO A 86 -9.21 -2.58 20.06
N PRO A 87 -9.25 -3.88 19.67
CA PRO A 87 -8.22 -4.84 20.08
C PRO A 87 -6.81 -4.49 19.58
N TYR A 88 -6.70 -3.99 18.34
CA TYR A 88 -5.42 -3.55 17.77
C TYR A 88 -4.96 -2.25 18.43
N GLU A 89 -5.82 -1.25 18.56
CA GLU A 89 -5.51 0.04 19.17
C GLU A 89 -5.02 -0.13 20.61
N LYS A 90 -5.68 -0.99 21.39
CA LYS A 90 -5.25 -1.34 22.75
C LYS A 90 -3.87 -1.98 22.78
N GLU A 91 -3.56 -2.84 21.81
CA GLU A 91 -2.26 -3.50 21.73
C GLU A 91 -1.16 -2.53 21.28
N LEU A 92 -1.44 -1.72 20.25
CA LEU A 92 -0.55 -0.66 19.78
C LEU A 92 -0.22 0.32 20.92
N ASN A 93 -1.19 0.75 21.71
CA ASN A 93 -0.95 1.67 22.83
C ASN A 93 -0.06 1.06 23.92
N LYS A 94 -0.12 -0.25 24.15
CA LYS A 94 0.84 -0.92 25.04
C LYS A 94 2.25 -0.86 24.45
N VAL A 95 2.39 -1.16 23.16
CA VAL A 95 3.68 -1.11 22.45
C VAL A 95 4.27 0.30 22.49
N LEU A 96 3.45 1.31 22.21
CA LEU A 96 3.86 2.71 22.23
C LEU A 96 4.24 3.21 23.63
N SER A 97 3.59 2.73 24.68
CA SER A 97 3.85 3.20 26.05
C SER A 97 5.05 2.53 26.71
N ARG A 98 5.35 1.26 26.42
CA ARG A 98 6.46 0.54 27.06
C ARG A 98 7.71 0.48 26.19
N GLU A 99 7.57 0.08 24.94
CA GLU A 99 8.71 -0.19 24.05
C GLU A 99 9.18 1.06 23.29
N MET A 100 8.32 2.08 23.16
CA MET A 100 8.64 3.28 22.37
C MET A 100 8.97 4.52 23.18
N ALA A 101 8.81 4.50 24.50
CA ALA A 101 9.16 5.63 25.37
C ALA A 101 10.65 6.01 25.21
N ASP A 102 11.54 5.01 25.27
CA ASP A 102 12.98 5.21 25.12
C ASP A 102 13.36 5.65 23.70
N ILE A 103 12.67 5.14 22.69
CA ILE A 103 12.91 5.53 21.29
C ILE A 103 12.50 6.98 21.06
N ASN A 104 11.33 7.39 21.57
CA ASN A 104 10.88 8.77 21.46
C ASN A 104 11.81 9.71 22.25
N ALA A 105 12.28 9.31 23.43
CA ALA A 105 13.27 10.08 24.19
C ALA A 105 14.59 10.20 23.42
N LYS A 106 15.07 9.11 22.82
CA LYS A 106 16.31 9.07 22.03
C LYS A 106 16.29 9.99 20.81
N TYR A 107 15.13 10.15 20.16
CA TYR A 107 14.99 10.96 18.95
C TYR A 107 14.28 12.29 19.17
N LYS A 108 14.12 12.70 20.43
CA LYS A 108 13.45 13.94 20.82
C LYS A 108 13.99 15.17 20.09
N ASP A 109 15.32 15.30 19.98
CA ASP A 109 15.95 16.43 19.28
C ASP A 109 15.52 16.52 17.80
N ILE A 110 15.34 15.38 17.14
CA ILE A 110 14.87 15.34 15.74
C ILE A 110 13.40 15.76 15.68
N TYR A 111 12.58 15.32 16.64
CA TYR A 111 11.17 15.68 16.69
C TYR A 111 11.00 17.18 16.88
N GLU A 112 11.75 17.77 17.82
CA GLU A 112 11.73 19.21 18.09
C GLU A 112 12.23 20.01 16.90
N TYR A 113 13.31 19.56 16.25
CA TYR A 113 13.83 20.20 15.03
C TYR A 113 12.80 20.22 13.90
N VAL A 114 12.16 19.07 13.64
CA VAL A 114 11.13 18.97 12.60
C VAL A 114 9.89 19.77 12.99
N ALA A 115 9.47 19.76 14.26
CA ALA A 115 8.34 20.55 14.75
C ALA A 115 8.59 22.05 14.54
N TYR A 116 9.78 22.55 14.88
CA TYR A 116 10.16 23.94 14.70
C TYR A 116 10.06 24.39 13.24
N HIS A 117 10.58 23.59 12.31
CA HIS A 117 10.60 23.96 10.88
C HIS A 117 9.28 23.72 10.14
N THR A 118 8.46 22.77 10.58
CA THR A 118 7.18 22.45 9.94
C THR A 118 5.99 23.18 10.57
N GLY A 119 6.15 23.71 11.78
CA GLY A 119 5.05 24.27 12.58
C GLY A 119 4.01 23.22 13.02
N ARG A 120 4.30 21.92 12.85
CA ARG A 120 3.41 20.82 13.23
C ARG A 120 3.78 20.29 14.61
N ASN A 121 2.81 19.72 15.31
CA ASN A 121 3.07 18.98 16.54
C ASN A 121 3.69 17.61 16.20
N ILE A 122 4.98 17.44 16.48
CA ILE A 122 5.72 16.21 16.20
C ILE A 122 6.14 15.60 17.54
N THR A 123 5.37 14.62 18.01
CA THR A 123 5.63 13.96 19.31
C THR A 123 5.79 12.46 19.20
N THR A 124 5.42 11.85 18.07
CA THR A 124 5.55 10.42 17.85
C THR A 124 6.20 10.11 16.51
N LEU A 125 6.62 8.84 16.35
CA LEU A 125 7.12 8.34 15.08
C LEU A 125 6.10 8.47 13.93
N ARG A 126 4.80 8.49 14.23
CA ARG A 126 3.76 8.64 13.20
C ARG A 126 3.89 9.99 12.51
N GLU A 127 3.92 11.09 13.28
CA GLU A 127 3.96 12.43 12.69
C GLU A 127 5.29 12.67 11.97
N VAL A 128 6.40 12.14 12.47
CA VAL A 128 7.68 12.18 11.75
C VAL A 128 7.61 11.41 10.43
N ASN A 129 7.01 10.21 10.43
CA ASN A 129 6.82 9.44 9.21
C ASN A 129 5.98 10.22 8.19
N GLU A 130 4.91 10.89 8.61
CA GLU A 130 4.10 11.73 7.72
C GLU A 130 4.94 12.83 7.07
N VAL A 131 5.77 13.55 7.83
CA VAL A 131 6.70 14.55 7.27
C VAL A 131 7.68 13.92 6.29
N TYR A 132 8.28 12.79 6.65
CA TYR A 132 9.18 12.06 5.76
C TYR A 132 8.52 11.69 4.44
N GLN A 133 7.29 11.14 4.46
CA GLN A 133 6.57 10.77 3.25
C GLN A 133 6.29 11.98 2.37
N THR A 134 5.88 13.11 2.95
CA THR A 134 5.68 14.36 2.20
C THR A 134 6.98 14.81 1.53
N LEU A 135 8.07 14.98 2.28
CA LEU A 135 9.35 15.41 1.73
C LEU A 135 9.87 14.45 0.65
N ARG A 136 9.68 13.14 0.84
CA ARG A 136 10.06 12.13 -0.14
C ARG A 136 9.28 12.31 -1.45
N ILE A 137 7.96 12.48 -1.37
CA ILE A 137 7.11 12.69 -2.55
C ILE A 137 7.52 13.99 -3.26
N GLU A 138 7.74 15.07 -2.53
CA GLU A 138 8.17 16.35 -3.10
C GLU A 138 9.52 16.23 -3.82
N PHE A 139 10.50 15.58 -3.18
CA PHE A 139 11.82 15.33 -3.75
C PHE A 139 11.75 14.47 -5.02
N GLU A 140 10.99 13.37 -4.99
CA GLU A 140 10.80 12.48 -6.15
C GLU A 140 10.10 13.18 -7.32
N ASN A 141 9.32 14.23 -7.07
CA ASN A 141 8.69 15.06 -8.08
C ASN A 141 9.54 16.30 -8.46
N GLY A 142 10.83 16.32 -8.10
CA GLY A 142 11.78 17.36 -8.51
C GLY A 142 11.55 18.72 -7.85
N ARG A 143 10.79 18.79 -6.74
CA ARG A 143 10.66 20.04 -5.99
C ARG A 143 11.97 20.38 -5.30
N GLN A 144 12.24 21.68 -5.21
CA GLN A 144 13.38 22.18 -4.44
C GLN A 144 13.13 21.96 -2.95
N MET A 145 14.08 21.31 -2.30
CA MET A 145 13.98 21.00 -0.88
C MET A 145 14.40 22.21 -0.04
N PRO A 146 13.63 22.57 1.02
CA PRO A 146 14.03 23.63 1.94
C PRO A 146 15.36 23.32 2.63
N GLU A 147 16.16 24.35 2.92
CA GLU A 147 17.51 24.21 3.48
C GLU A 147 17.58 23.39 4.78
N TRP A 148 16.59 23.55 5.67
CA TRP A 148 16.51 22.81 6.93
C TRP A 148 16.48 21.28 6.74
N THR A 149 15.95 20.82 5.60
CA THR A 149 15.82 19.38 5.35
C THR A 149 17.17 18.69 5.21
N LYS A 150 18.25 19.41 4.84
CA LYS A 150 19.59 18.85 4.65
C LYS A 150 20.15 18.15 5.90
N GLN A 151 19.72 18.56 7.10
CA GLN A 151 20.22 17.99 8.36
C GLN A 151 19.57 16.65 8.73
N VAL A 152 18.40 16.33 8.15
CA VAL A 152 17.55 15.22 8.58
C VAL A 152 17.04 14.32 7.45
N PHE A 153 16.84 14.87 6.25
CA PHE A 153 16.37 14.17 5.06
C PHE A 153 17.55 13.78 4.14
N PRO A 154 17.53 12.59 3.51
CA PRO A 154 16.56 11.51 3.70
C PRO A 154 16.90 10.62 4.90
N SER A 155 18.16 10.53 5.31
CA SER A 155 18.68 9.42 6.13
C SER A 155 18.02 9.26 7.51
N LYS A 156 18.01 10.31 8.34
CA LYS A 156 17.47 10.24 9.70
C LYS A 156 15.96 10.04 9.68
N LEU A 157 15.26 10.81 8.85
CA LEU A 157 13.81 10.70 8.70
C LEU A 157 13.38 9.34 8.12
N LYS A 158 14.13 8.80 7.16
CA LYS A 158 13.89 7.46 6.60
C LYS A 158 14.06 6.37 7.66
N ALA A 159 15.05 6.48 8.55
CA ALA A 159 15.24 5.53 9.64
C ALA A 159 14.03 5.54 10.60
N LEU A 160 13.54 6.73 10.97
CA LEU A 160 12.37 6.88 11.86
C LEU A 160 11.09 6.38 11.19
N ALA A 161 10.90 6.66 9.89
CA ALA A 161 9.81 6.09 9.11
C ALA A 161 9.88 4.55 9.04
N GLY A 162 11.08 3.99 8.90
CA GLY A 162 11.32 2.55 8.98
C GLY A 162 10.92 1.96 10.33
N LEU A 163 11.29 2.62 11.43
CA LEU A 163 10.88 2.21 12.79
C LEU A 163 9.36 2.27 12.96
N TYR A 164 8.70 3.32 12.48
CA TYR A 164 7.24 3.41 12.52
C TYR A 164 6.57 2.20 11.85
N ASN A 165 7.04 1.83 10.65
CA ASN A 165 6.53 0.69 9.90
C ASN A 165 6.74 -0.65 10.64
N GLN A 166 7.82 -0.79 11.40
CA GLN A 166 8.03 -1.96 12.25
C GLN A 166 7.08 -1.98 13.44
N VAL A 167 6.85 -0.84 14.08
CA VAL A 167 6.01 -0.71 15.28
C VAL A 167 4.54 -1.05 15.00
N ILE A 168 3.99 -0.61 13.87
CA ILE A 168 2.59 -0.91 13.52
C ILE A 168 2.35 -2.40 13.21
N PHE A 169 3.42 -3.21 13.11
CA PHE A 169 3.39 -4.67 12.98
C PHE A 169 4.26 -5.38 14.03
N TYR A 170 4.46 -4.76 15.20
CA TYR A 170 5.49 -5.15 16.16
C TYR A 170 5.44 -6.63 16.61
N ASN A 171 4.26 -7.07 17.08
CA ASN A 171 4.09 -8.42 17.62
C ASN A 171 3.10 -9.26 16.80
N ASP A 172 3.12 -10.58 17.01
CA ASP A 172 2.31 -11.51 16.23
C ASP A 172 0.81 -11.32 16.41
N LYS A 173 0.38 -10.77 17.56
CA LYS A 173 -1.02 -10.42 17.77
C LYS A 173 -1.43 -9.28 16.84
N MET A 174 -0.63 -8.21 16.75
CA MET A 174 -0.89 -7.09 15.83
C MET A 174 -0.84 -7.53 14.37
N LYS A 175 0.16 -8.33 13.98
CA LYS A 175 0.28 -8.89 12.63
C LYS A 175 -0.94 -9.73 12.26
N ARG A 176 -1.41 -10.60 13.16
CA ARG A 176 -2.63 -11.41 12.95
C ARG A 176 -3.87 -10.55 12.79
N ILE A 177 -4.04 -9.49 13.58
CA ILE A 177 -5.21 -8.61 13.45
C ILE A 177 -5.20 -7.86 12.12
N LYS A 178 -4.06 -7.29 11.71
CA LYS A 178 -3.98 -6.47 10.49
C LYS A 178 -3.95 -7.29 9.20
N ALA A 179 -3.12 -8.33 9.14
CA ALA A 179 -2.87 -9.09 7.91
C ALA A 179 -3.60 -10.44 7.87
N GLY A 180 -4.18 -10.89 8.99
CA GLY A 180 -4.77 -12.23 9.10
C GLY A 180 -5.92 -12.45 8.13
N HIS A 181 -6.82 -11.48 7.97
CA HIS A 181 -7.93 -11.59 7.02
C HIS A 181 -7.44 -11.75 5.57
N LEU A 182 -6.47 -10.94 5.15
CA LEU A 182 -5.86 -11.06 3.82
C LEU A 182 -5.22 -12.43 3.61
N MET A 183 -4.42 -12.91 4.57
CA MET A 183 -3.75 -14.21 4.47
C MET A 183 -4.74 -15.37 4.44
N PHE A 184 -5.77 -15.31 5.29
CA PHE A 184 -6.84 -16.30 5.32
C PHE A 184 -7.58 -16.35 3.97
N SER A 185 -7.98 -15.19 3.43
CA SER A 185 -8.64 -15.12 2.12
C SER A 185 -7.76 -15.64 0.98
N ALA A 186 -6.44 -15.40 1.02
CA ALA A 186 -5.52 -15.93 0.03
C ALA A 186 -5.40 -17.47 0.10
N ILE A 187 -5.30 -18.03 1.31
CA ILE A 187 -5.22 -19.48 1.55
C ILE A 187 -6.51 -20.17 1.10
N ASP A 188 -7.67 -19.63 1.49
CA ASP A 188 -8.98 -20.16 1.09
C ASP A 188 -9.14 -20.17 -0.44
N TYR A 189 -8.68 -19.12 -1.12
CA TYR A 189 -8.70 -19.06 -2.58
C TYR A 189 -7.86 -20.17 -3.22
N CYS A 190 -6.69 -20.47 -2.65
CA CYS A 190 -5.84 -21.56 -3.11
C CYS A 190 -6.50 -22.93 -2.90
N HIS A 191 -7.15 -23.16 -1.75
CA HIS A 191 -7.84 -24.42 -1.47
C HIS A 191 -9.01 -24.67 -2.43
N ILE A 192 -9.88 -23.68 -2.64
CA ILE A 192 -11.01 -23.78 -3.57
C ILE A 192 -10.49 -24.10 -4.99
N SER A 193 -9.41 -23.45 -5.41
CA SER A 193 -8.83 -23.66 -6.74
C SER A 193 -8.18 -25.03 -6.90
N SER A 194 -7.77 -25.70 -5.81
CA SER A 194 -7.18 -27.05 -5.85
C SER A 194 -8.22 -28.17 -5.91
N THR A 195 -9.47 -27.87 -5.56
CA THR A 195 -10.60 -28.83 -5.57
C THR A 195 -11.52 -28.68 -6.78
N SER A 196 -11.21 -27.74 -7.68
CA SER A 196 -11.96 -27.44 -8.92
C SER A 196 -11.25 -28.02 -10.13
#